data_AF-A0A6B2LAL7-F1
#
_entry.id   AF-A0A6B2LAL7-F1
#
_cell.length_a   1.000
_cell.length_b   1.000
_cell.length_c   1.000
_cell.angle_alpha   90.00
_cell.angle_beta   90.00
_cell.angle_gamma   90.00
#
_symmetry.space_group_name_H-M   'P 1'
#
loop_
_entity.id
_entity.type
_entity.pdbx_description
1 polymer ?
#
loop_
_entity_poly.entity_id
_entity_poly.type
_entity_poly.pdbx_seq_one_letter_code
_entity_poly.pdbx_strand_id
1 'polypeptide(L)'
;MIGEGVSNSTLKALAKATGGYAFAPTTLKSALKINELETLLSILERPPISFKKIDYEWEFNALMQLPIDICSDEVVPQRQLPELFQKPVVTLQNSFEKASKGTQVRSREREILFQMKKLIQEPHPSIEIYPCDADIGFWRAILQGPSDTPYHNGVWLVYVLFPSTYPAEAPEVRFVTPIRHCNVNQYGKVCHSIFTRNWTSDTSIHQVLSCVYGLLLTPETDDPLDTDLALLYFTQRELYNSTISQYVKKHASKSKEDWKKEFLKEDSKETAAKCASCKIIHTNKDIEWKKSTCQDCNKKKEVSHV
;
A
#
# COMPACT_ATOMS: atom_id res chain seq x y z
N MET A 1 -20.71 -15.30 11.40
CA MET A 1 -21.93 -14.57 11.02
C MET A 1 -22.94 -14.71 12.15
N ILE A 2 -23.52 -13.61 12.61
CA ILE A 2 -24.61 -13.66 13.59
C ILE A 2 -25.89 -13.78 12.77
N GLY A 3 -26.53 -14.94 12.80
CA GLY A 3 -27.77 -15.21 12.06
C GLY A 3 -28.91 -14.30 12.47
N GLU A 4 -29.95 -14.21 11.64
CA GLU A 4 -31.13 -13.38 11.92
C GLU A 4 -31.79 -13.77 13.25
N GLY A 5 -31.99 -12.77 14.11
CA GLY A 5 -32.71 -12.91 15.37
C GLY A 5 -31.92 -12.36 16.55
N VAL A 6 -32.09 -11.04 16.79
CA VAL A 6 -31.49 -10.27 17.88
C VAL A 6 -29.97 -10.13 17.72
N SER A 7 -29.47 -8.90 17.72
CA SER A 7 -28.04 -8.63 17.84
C SER A 7 -27.52 -9.36 19.08
N ASN A 8 -26.96 -10.55 18.90
CA ASN A 8 -26.46 -11.36 20.01
C ASN A 8 -25.20 -10.66 20.53
N SER A 9 -25.44 -9.71 21.42
CA SER A 9 -24.45 -8.80 21.97
C SER A 9 -23.39 -9.58 22.75
N THR A 10 -23.76 -10.72 23.34
CA THR A 10 -22.85 -11.69 23.95
C THR A 10 -21.90 -12.31 22.92
N LEU A 11 -22.40 -12.82 21.78
CA LEU A 11 -21.54 -13.36 20.72
C LEU A 11 -20.65 -12.28 20.10
N LYS A 12 -21.17 -11.06 19.94
CA LYS A 12 -20.38 -9.91 19.51
C LYS A 12 -19.26 -9.61 20.51
N ALA A 13 -19.56 -9.57 21.81
CA ALA A 13 -18.57 -9.33 22.85
C ALA A 13 -17.49 -10.42 22.88
N LEU A 14 -17.86 -11.69 22.72
CA LEU A 14 -16.90 -12.80 22.61
C LEU A 14 -16.01 -12.68 21.37
N ALA A 15 -16.59 -12.33 20.22
CA ALA A 15 -15.81 -12.07 19.01
C ALA A 15 -14.83 -10.92 19.25
N LYS A 16 -15.27 -9.79 19.80
CA LYS A 16 -14.38 -8.64 20.09
C LYS A 16 -13.31 -8.97 21.12
N ALA A 17 -13.63 -9.73 22.18
CA ALA A 17 -12.69 -10.17 23.21
C ALA A 17 -11.54 -11.00 22.64
N THR A 18 -11.85 -11.82 21.63
CA THR A 18 -10.90 -12.69 20.94
C THR A 18 -10.24 -12.02 19.73
N GLY A 19 -10.49 -10.72 19.51
CA GLY A 19 -9.99 -9.98 18.34
C GLY A 19 -10.61 -10.38 17.01
N GLY A 20 -11.74 -11.07 17.04
CA GLY A 20 -12.55 -11.41 15.88
C GLY A 20 -13.46 -10.27 15.42
N TYR A 21 -13.94 -10.39 14.17
CA TYR A 21 -14.93 -9.50 13.60
C TYR A 21 -16.36 -10.00 13.83
N ALA A 22 -17.30 -9.07 13.96
CA ALA A 22 -18.71 -9.31 14.11
C ALA A 22 -19.48 -8.48 13.07
N PHE A 23 -20.04 -9.16 12.07
CA PHE A 23 -20.86 -8.54 11.03
C PHE A 23 -22.32 -8.93 11.18
N ALA A 24 -23.22 -8.05 10.72
CA ALA A 24 -24.65 -8.27 10.62
C ALA A 24 -25.15 -7.82 9.23
N PRO A 25 -24.87 -8.60 8.17
CA PRO A 25 -25.32 -8.25 6.82
C PRO A 25 -26.85 -8.33 6.72
N THR A 26 -27.46 -7.29 6.13
CA THR A 26 -28.92 -7.21 5.90
C THR A 26 -29.34 -7.65 4.49
N THR A 27 -28.37 -7.93 3.60
CA THR A 27 -28.62 -8.33 2.22
C THR A 27 -27.70 -9.47 1.83
N LEU A 28 -28.12 -10.30 0.88
CA LEU A 28 -27.26 -11.36 0.35
C LEU A 28 -25.96 -10.79 -0.23
N LYS A 29 -26.04 -9.65 -0.93
CA LYS A 29 -24.88 -8.96 -1.49
C LYS A 29 -23.85 -8.57 -0.42
N SER A 30 -24.27 -7.98 0.70
CA SER A 30 -23.35 -7.64 1.78
C SER A 30 -22.78 -8.88 2.47
N ALA A 31 -23.58 -9.95 2.60
CA ALA A 31 -23.09 -11.22 3.13
C ALA A 31 -22.02 -11.87 2.23
N LEU A 32 -22.21 -11.87 0.90
CA LEU A 32 -21.24 -12.38 -0.05
C LEU A 32 -19.93 -11.59 0.00
N LYS A 33 -19.99 -10.25 0.02
CA LYS A 33 -18.80 -9.40 0.17
C LYS A 33 -17.99 -9.71 1.43
N ILE A 34 -18.67 -9.97 2.56
CA ILE A 34 -18.01 -10.37 3.81
C ILE A 34 -17.25 -11.70 3.63
N ASN A 35 -17.81 -12.65 2.89
CA ASN A 35 -17.19 -13.96 2.65
C ASN A 35 -15.99 -13.89 1.69
N GLU A 36 -15.87 -12.82 0.91
CA GLU A 36 -14.73 -12.58 0.02
C GLU A 36 -13.57 -11.85 0.71
N LEU A 37 -13.75 -11.39 1.96
CA LEU A 37 -12.72 -10.70 2.71
C LEU A 37 -11.56 -11.65 3.04
N GLU A 38 -10.35 -11.31 2.59
CA GLU A 38 -9.12 -12.03 2.97
C GLU A 38 -8.90 -12.08 4.48
N THR A 39 -9.24 -11.01 5.20
CA THR A 39 -9.16 -10.98 6.66
C THR A 39 -10.17 -11.94 7.32
N LEU A 40 -11.25 -12.31 6.63
CA LEU A 40 -12.17 -13.33 7.12
C LEU A 40 -11.68 -14.74 6.76
N LEU A 41 -11.14 -14.92 5.55
CA LEU A 41 -10.63 -16.20 5.04
C LEU A 41 -9.30 -16.63 5.69
N SER A 42 -8.45 -15.69 6.08
CA SER A 42 -7.15 -15.95 6.69
C SER A 42 -6.91 -15.07 7.90
N ILE A 43 -6.67 -15.70 9.06
CA ILE A 43 -6.33 -14.98 10.30
C ILE A 43 -4.97 -14.27 10.20
N LEU A 44 -4.06 -14.77 9.36
CA LEU A 44 -2.72 -14.19 9.17
C LEU A 44 -2.77 -12.83 8.47
N GLU A 45 -3.86 -12.53 7.78
CA GLU A 45 -4.07 -11.26 7.08
C GLU A 45 -4.66 -10.18 7.99
N ARG A 46 -5.05 -10.55 9.21
CA ARG A 46 -5.57 -9.60 10.19
C ARG A 46 -4.44 -8.81 10.85
N PRO A 47 -4.71 -7.57 11.27
CA PRO A 47 -3.83 -6.86 12.19
C PRO A 47 -3.55 -7.70 13.44
N PRO A 48 -2.39 -7.50 14.10
CA PRO A 48 -2.04 -8.24 15.31
C PRO A 48 -3.16 -8.18 16.35
N ILE A 49 -3.64 -9.36 16.75
CA ILE A 49 -4.70 -9.48 17.72
C ILE A 49 -4.13 -9.26 19.12
N SER A 50 -4.63 -8.24 19.82
CA SER A 50 -4.38 -8.07 21.25
C SER A 50 -5.50 -8.75 22.02
N PHE A 51 -5.19 -9.91 22.62
CA PHE A 51 -6.14 -10.61 23.49
C PHE A 51 -6.30 -9.81 24.78
N LYS A 52 -7.50 -9.28 25.01
CA LYS A 52 -7.83 -8.69 26.31
C LYS A 52 -8.42 -9.77 27.20
N LYS A 53 -7.67 -10.16 28.24
CA LYS A 53 -8.24 -10.97 29.32
C LYS A 53 -9.35 -10.16 29.99
N ILE A 54 -10.50 -10.80 30.17
CA ILE A 54 -11.66 -10.20 30.80
C ILE A 54 -11.74 -10.79 32.21
N ASP A 55 -11.45 -9.96 33.20
CA ASP A 55 -11.44 -10.40 34.60
C ASP A 55 -12.77 -10.04 35.28
N TYR A 56 -13.54 -9.09 34.73
CA TYR A 56 -14.77 -8.60 35.33
C TYR A 56 -15.93 -8.47 34.32
N GLU A 57 -17.16 -8.62 34.81
CA GLU A 57 -18.38 -8.54 34.00
C GLU A 57 -18.57 -7.17 33.33
N TRP A 58 -18.19 -6.07 33.99
CA TRP A 58 -18.30 -4.73 33.40
C TRP A 58 -17.41 -4.57 32.15
N GLU A 59 -16.25 -5.25 32.10
CA GLU A 59 -15.38 -5.25 30.92
C GLU A 59 -16.04 -5.99 29.76
N PHE A 60 -16.71 -7.11 30.05
CA PHE A 60 -17.49 -7.85 29.07
C PHE A 60 -18.68 -7.01 28.55
N ASN A 61 -19.40 -6.34 29.44
CA ASN A 61 -20.52 -5.46 29.10
C ASN A 61 -20.05 -4.27 28.24
N ALA A 62 -18.85 -3.74 28.47
CA ALA A 62 -18.28 -2.70 27.62
C ALA A 62 -18.07 -3.20 26.17
N LEU A 63 -17.64 -4.46 25.99
CA LEU A 63 -17.48 -5.06 24.65
C LEU A 63 -18.82 -5.28 23.94
N MET A 64 -19.90 -5.55 24.68
CA MET A 64 -21.26 -5.66 24.13
C MET A 64 -21.74 -4.34 23.50
N GLN A 65 -21.21 -3.20 23.93
CA GLN A 65 -21.56 -1.88 23.41
C GLN A 65 -20.71 -1.45 22.21
N LEU A 66 -19.64 -2.18 21.87
CA LEU A 66 -18.83 -1.88 20.69
C LEU A 66 -19.67 -2.02 19.41
N PRO A 67 -19.45 -1.16 18.39
CA PRO A 67 -20.16 -1.26 17.13
C PRO A 67 -19.80 -2.58 16.42
N ILE A 68 -20.73 -3.03 15.58
CA ILE A 68 -20.46 -4.11 14.62
C ILE A 68 -19.42 -3.66 13.60
N ASP A 69 -18.67 -4.62 13.07
CA ASP A 69 -17.74 -4.34 11.98
C ASP A 69 -18.52 -4.07 10.69
N ILE A 70 -18.00 -3.13 9.91
CA ILE A 70 -18.61 -2.68 8.67
C ILE A 70 -17.81 -3.27 7.51
N CYS A 71 -18.52 -3.89 6.58
CA CYS A 71 -18.02 -4.29 5.28
C CYS A 71 -18.95 -3.70 4.23
N SER A 72 -18.52 -2.59 3.63
CA SER A 72 -19.19 -1.87 2.56
C SER A 72 -18.22 -1.63 1.41
N ASP A 73 -18.69 -0.96 0.35
CA ASP A 73 -17.84 -0.58 -0.79
C ASP A 73 -16.77 0.44 -0.43
N GLU A 74 -16.95 1.14 0.70
CA GLU A 74 -16.04 2.20 1.15
C GLU A 74 -15.18 1.78 2.33
N VAL A 75 -15.71 0.90 3.19
CA VAL A 75 -15.07 0.56 4.47
C VAL A 75 -15.07 -0.95 4.62
N VAL A 76 -13.88 -1.51 4.77
CA VAL A 76 -13.64 -2.90 5.11
C VAL A 76 -12.70 -2.98 6.31
N PRO A 77 -12.74 -4.09 7.09
CA PRO A 77 -11.78 -4.28 8.17
C PRO A 77 -10.36 -4.21 7.64
N GLN A 78 -9.47 -3.51 8.36
CA GLN A 78 -8.09 -3.32 7.91
C GLN A 78 -7.36 -4.66 7.76
N ARG A 79 -6.57 -4.79 6.70
CA ARG A 79 -5.62 -5.90 6.49
C ARG A 79 -4.24 -5.48 6.98
N GLN A 80 -3.49 -6.41 7.55
CA GLN A 80 -2.07 -6.17 7.85
C GLN A 80 -1.27 -6.03 6.55
N LEU A 81 -0.40 -5.03 6.49
CA LEU A 81 0.57 -4.89 5.39
C LEU A 81 1.81 -5.76 5.65
N PRO A 82 2.50 -6.24 4.61
CA PRO A 82 3.76 -6.97 4.78
C PRO A 82 4.78 -6.15 5.60
N GLU A 83 5.56 -6.80 6.46
CA GLU A 83 6.55 -6.11 7.32
C GLU A 83 7.57 -5.30 6.51
N LEU A 84 7.93 -5.79 5.32
CA LEU A 84 8.82 -5.12 4.36
C LEU A 84 8.26 -3.78 3.87
N PHE A 85 6.95 -3.56 3.96
CA PHE A 85 6.32 -2.29 3.59
C PHE A 85 6.74 -1.13 4.50
N GLN A 86 7.20 -1.38 5.72
CA GLN A 86 7.65 -0.31 6.64
C GLN A 86 9.14 0.02 6.50
N LYS A 87 9.91 -0.80 5.76
CA LYS A 87 11.36 -0.64 5.59
C LYS A 87 11.71 0.54 4.66
N PRO A 88 12.93 1.07 4.66
CA PRO A 88 13.31 2.08 3.67
C PRO A 88 13.35 1.49 2.25
N VAL A 89 13.08 2.34 1.26
CA VAL A 89 13.19 2.01 -0.16
C VAL A 89 14.24 2.89 -0.82
N VAL A 90 14.79 2.43 -1.93
CA VAL A 90 15.78 3.15 -2.73
C VAL A 90 15.32 3.25 -4.18
N THR A 91 16.00 4.08 -4.98
CA THR A 91 15.74 4.12 -6.43
C THR A 91 16.14 2.81 -7.09
N LEU A 92 15.49 2.48 -8.21
CA LEU A 92 15.74 1.26 -8.97
C LEU A 92 17.22 1.13 -9.39
N GLN A 93 17.83 2.22 -9.85
CA GLN A 93 19.24 2.27 -10.25
C GLN A 93 20.17 1.96 -9.06
N ASN A 94 19.97 2.63 -7.91
CA ASN A 94 20.81 2.42 -6.73
C ASN A 94 20.67 0.99 -6.20
N SER A 95 19.46 0.44 -6.20
CA SER A 95 19.21 -0.96 -5.82
C SER A 95 19.98 -1.93 -6.71
N PHE A 96 19.90 -1.73 -8.03
CA PHE A 96 20.58 -2.58 -9.01
C PHE A 96 22.11 -2.51 -8.87
N GLU A 97 22.69 -1.32 -8.70
CA GLU A 97 24.13 -1.16 -8.51
C GLU A 97 24.63 -1.77 -7.20
N LYS A 98 23.86 -1.65 -6.11
CA LYS A 98 24.20 -2.24 -4.81
C LYS A 98 24.18 -3.77 -4.89
N ALA A 99 23.14 -4.33 -5.49
CA ALA A 99 22.93 -5.76 -5.55
C ALA A 99 23.84 -6.47 -6.57
N SER A 100 24.17 -5.82 -7.70
CA SER A 100 25.08 -6.38 -8.71
C SER A 100 26.53 -6.54 -8.23
N LYS A 101 26.95 -5.78 -7.21
CA LYS A 101 28.28 -5.88 -6.58
C LYS A 101 28.38 -7.03 -5.56
N GLY A 102 27.28 -7.70 -5.22
CA GLY A 102 27.25 -8.80 -4.26
C GLY A 102 27.81 -10.11 -4.83
N THR A 103 28.72 -10.76 -4.10
CA THR A 103 29.46 -11.96 -4.56
C THR A 103 28.63 -13.24 -4.59
N GLN A 104 27.53 -13.33 -3.83
CA GLN A 104 26.60 -14.47 -3.85
C GLN A 104 25.16 -14.02 -4.10
N VAL A 105 24.69 -14.24 -5.33
CA VAL A 105 23.30 -13.99 -5.73
C VAL A 105 22.61 -15.34 -5.87
N ARG A 106 21.58 -15.62 -5.06
CA ARG A 106 20.80 -16.87 -5.21
C ARG A 106 19.92 -16.77 -6.46
N SER A 107 19.32 -17.90 -6.86
CA SER A 107 18.59 -18.00 -8.13
C SER A 107 17.46 -16.98 -8.26
N ARG A 108 16.67 -16.79 -7.19
CA ARG A 108 15.57 -15.80 -7.12
C ARG A 108 16.09 -14.38 -7.33
N GLU A 109 17.11 -13.99 -6.57
CA GLU A 109 17.69 -12.65 -6.62
C GLU A 109 18.31 -12.36 -8.00
N ARG A 110 18.90 -13.38 -8.65
CA ARG A 110 19.46 -13.24 -10.01
C ARG A 110 18.36 -12.91 -11.02
N GLU A 111 17.22 -13.59 -10.94
CA GLU A 111 16.09 -13.31 -11.81
C GLU A 111 15.50 -11.92 -11.53
N ILE A 112 15.35 -11.54 -10.26
CA ILE A 112 14.88 -10.20 -9.88
C ILE A 112 15.82 -9.12 -10.45
N LEU A 113 17.14 -9.30 -10.37
CA LEU A 113 18.11 -8.36 -10.94
C LEU A 113 18.04 -8.26 -12.47
N PHE A 114 17.77 -9.38 -13.14
CA PHE A 114 17.52 -9.38 -14.58
C PHE A 114 16.27 -8.56 -14.94
N GLN A 115 15.20 -8.73 -14.17
CA GLN A 115 13.96 -7.94 -14.33
C GLN A 115 14.17 -6.44 -14.03
N MET A 116 14.96 -6.11 -12.99
CA MET A 116 15.35 -4.72 -12.71
C MET A 116 16.11 -4.10 -13.89
N LYS A 117 17.06 -4.83 -14.48
CA LYS A 117 17.81 -4.37 -15.64
C LYS A 117 16.90 -4.07 -16.82
N LYS A 118 15.94 -4.94 -17.12
CA LYS A 118 14.94 -4.71 -18.17
C LYS A 118 14.13 -3.44 -17.92
N LEU A 119 13.66 -3.24 -16.70
CA LEU A 119 12.91 -2.02 -16.33
C LEU A 119 13.75 -0.74 -16.38
N ILE A 120 15.05 -0.81 -16.11
CA ILE A 120 15.95 0.34 -16.27
C ILE A 120 16.13 0.69 -17.76
N GLN A 121 16.20 -0.32 -18.63
CA GLN A 121 16.34 -0.14 -20.08
C GLN A 121 15.04 0.36 -20.72
N GLU A 122 13.92 -0.20 -20.30
CA GLU A 122 12.58 0.10 -20.80
C GLU A 122 11.65 0.43 -19.62
N PRO A 123 11.72 1.68 -19.10
CA PRO A 123 10.87 2.11 -18.00
C PRO A 123 9.44 2.32 -18.48
N HIS A 124 8.47 1.91 -17.66
CA HIS A 124 7.06 2.18 -17.94
C HIS A 124 6.76 3.68 -17.70
N PRO A 125 6.08 4.38 -18.65
CA PRO A 125 5.93 5.84 -18.59
C PRO A 125 5.12 6.34 -17.39
N SER A 126 4.17 5.54 -16.90
CA SER A 126 3.25 5.90 -15.82
C SER A 126 3.51 5.18 -14.50
N ILE A 127 4.56 4.35 -14.40
CA ILE A 127 4.85 3.56 -13.20
C ILE A 127 6.31 3.76 -12.80
N GLU A 128 6.52 4.27 -11.58
CA GLU A 128 7.86 4.40 -10.99
C GLU A 128 8.06 3.41 -9.86
N ILE A 129 9.22 2.77 -9.79
CA ILE A 129 9.49 1.62 -8.90
C ILE A 129 10.61 1.95 -7.91
N TYR A 130 10.40 1.53 -6.67
CA TYR A 130 11.26 1.74 -5.51
C TYR A 130 11.45 0.41 -4.76
N PRO A 131 12.53 -0.34 -5.04
CA PRO A 131 12.84 -1.55 -4.32
C PRO A 131 13.15 -1.28 -2.83
N CYS A 132 12.76 -2.20 -1.96
CA CYS A 132 13.11 -2.20 -0.55
C CYS A 132 14.62 -2.41 -0.37
N ASP A 133 15.25 -1.63 0.51
CA ASP A 133 16.68 -1.71 0.75
C ASP A 133 17.10 -2.98 1.52
N ALA A 134 16.17 -3.55 2.30
CA ALA A 134 16.39 -4.75 3.09
C ALA A 134 16.16 -6.06 2.30
N ASP A 135 15.24 -6.07 1.33
CA ASP A 135 14.98 -7.21 0.45
C ASP A 135 14.56 -6.72 -0.94
N ILE A 136 15.39 -7.01 -1.93
CA ILE A 136 15.14 -6.62 -3.33
C ILE A 136 13.91 -7.31 -3.94
N GLY A 137 13.34 -8.32 -3.28
CA GLY A 137 12.10 -8.97 -3.70
C GLY A 137 10.82 -8.31 -3.20
N PHE A 138 10.91 -7.12 -2.59
CA PHE A 138 9.75 -6.30 -2.26
C PHE A 138 9.90 -4.91 -2.86
N TRP A 139 8.99 -4.52 -3.76
CA TRP A 139 9.01 -3.21 -4.40
C TRP A 139 7.77 -2.40 -4.02
N ARG A 140 7.96 -1.10 -3.87
CA ARG A 140 6.86 -0.13 -3.95
C ARG A 140 6.86 0.49 -5.34
N ALA A 141 5.68 0.81 -5.83
CA ALA A 141 5.49 1.47 -7.10
C ALA A 141 4.48 2.61 -6.96
N ILE A 142 4.74 3.70 -7.67
CA ILE A 142 3.79 4.80 -7.84
C ILE A 142 3.19 4.65 -9.23
N LEU A 143 1.91 4.38 -9.30
CA LEU A 143 1.15 4.23 -10.55
C LEU A 143 0.30 5.47 -10.77
N GLN A 144 0.49 6.14 -11.90
CA GLN A 144 -0.35 7.25 -12.34
C GLN A 144 -1.48 6.71 -13.22
N GLY A 145 -2.71 7.19 -12.98
CA GLY A 145 -3.87 6.80 -13.76
C GLY A 145 -3.77 7.21 -15.23
N PRO A 146 -4.27 6.39 -16.17
CA PRO A 146 -4.30 6.74 -17.58
C PRO A 146 -5.14 8.00 -17.86
N SER A 147 -4.74 8.79 -18.86
CA SER A 147 -5.61 9.84 -19.41
C SER A 147 -6.85 9.24 -20.05
N ASP A 148 -7.90 10.03 -20.21
CA ASP A 148 -9.12 9.64 -20.93
C ASP A 148 -9.89 8.45 -20.30
N THR A 149 -9.56 8.12 -19.06
CA THR A 149 -10.26 7.14 -18.22
C THR A 149 -10.81 7.84 -16.98
N PRO A 150 -11.82 7.28 -16.29
CA PRO A 150 -12.26 7.83 -15.01
C PRO A 150 -11.20 7.73 -13.89
N TYR A 151 -10.09 7.02 -14.15
CA TYR A 151 -8.91 6.93 -13.28
C TYR A 151 -7.94 8.11 -13.44
N HIS A 152 -8.20 9.01 -14.39
CA HIS A 152 -7.38 10.19 -14.63
C HIS A 152 -7.17 11.03 -13.35
N ASN A 153 -5.98 11.63 -13.23
CA ASN A 153 -5.48 12.35 -12.04
C ASN A 153 -5.34 11.52 -10.76
N GLY A 154 -5.70 10.23 -10.78
CA GLY A 154 -5.41 9.33 -9.68
C GLY A 154 -3.93 8.95 -9.63
N VAL A 155 -3.39 8.86 -8.43
CA VAL A 155 -2.06 8.31 -8.17
C VAL A 155 -2.16 7.27 -7.06
N TRP A 156 -1.75 6.05 -7.38
CA TRP A 156 -1.82 4.91 -6.46
C TRP A 156 -0.45 4.47 -6.01
N LEU A 157 -0.34 4.20 -4.71
CA LEU A 157 0.73 3.38 -4.18
C LEU A 157 0.36 1.91 -4.37
N VAL A 158 1.22 1.18 -5.08
CA VAL A 158 1.13 -0.26 -5.35
C VAL A 158 2.37 -0.93 -4.76
N TYR A 159 2.26 -2.14 -4.22
CA TYR A 159 3.43 -2.95 -3.93
C TYR A 159 3.52 -4.18 -4.85
N VAL A 160 4.75 -4.63 -5.07
CA VAL A 160 5.07 -5.89 -5.76
C VAL A 160 5.86 -6.76 -4.79
N LEU A 161 5.40 -7.98 -4.56
CA LEU A 161 6.07 -8.96 -3.72
C LEU A 161 6.44 -10.18 -4.56
N PHE A 162 7.74 -10.43 -4.72
CA PHE A 162 8.24 -11.63 -5.38
C PHE A 162 8.27 -12.77 -4.36
N PRO A 163 7.58 -13.89 -4.57
CA PRO A 163 7.60 -15.02 -3.64
C PRO A 163 9.01 -15.65 -3.58
N SER A 164 9.26 -16.47 -2.56
CA SER A 164 10.54 -17.20 -2.41
C SER A 164 10.80 -18.21 -3.54
N THR A 165 9.72 -18.65 -4.19
CA THR A 165 9.63 -19.59 -5.33
C THR A 165 9.77 -18.89 -6.70
N TYR A 166 9.86 -17.57 -6.75
CA TYR A 166 10.00 -16.81 -8.00
C TYR A 166 11.26 -17.23 -8.78
N PRO A 167 11.17 -17.45 -10.12
CA PRO A 167 10.06 -17.13 -11.03
C PRO A 167 9.05 -18.25 -11.29
N ALA A 168 9.11 -19.38 -10.57
CA ALA A 168 8.15 -20.47 -10.77
C ALA A 168 6.72 -20.03 -10.44
N GLU A 169 6.56 -19.20 -9.40
CA GLU A 169 5.30 -18.53 -9.07
C GLU A 169 5.36 -17.04 -9.41
N ALA A 170 4.21 -16.49 -9.82
CA ALA A 170 4.07 -15.10 -10.18
C ALA A 170 4.32 -14.15 -8.99
N PRO A 171 4.82 -12.92 -9.23
CA PRO A 171 4.84 -11.90 -8.21
C PRO A 171 3.42 -11.47 -7.85
N GLU A 172 3.19 -11.15 -6.58
CA GLU A 172 1.94 -10.55 -6.13
C GLU A 172 1.99 -9.03 -6.38
N VAL A 173 0.94 -8.47 -6.99
CA VAL A 173 0.77 -7.02 -7.16
C VAL A 173 -0.49 -6.56 -6.42
N ARG A 174 -0.34 -5.56 -5.54
CA ARG A 174 -1.47 -5.01 -4.79
C ARG A 174 -1.48 -3.50 -4.68
N PHE A 175 -2.66 -2.92 -4.81
CA PHE A 175 -2.94 -1.52 -4.50
C PHE A 175 -3.00 -1.33 -2.98
N VAL A 176 -2.16 -0.44 -2.46
CA VAL A 176 -2.21 0.02 -1.07
C VAL A 176 -3.16 1.20 -0.94
N THR A 177 -3.09 2.13 -1.90
CA THR A 177 -4.09 3.18 -2.05
C THR A 177 -5.39 2.53 -2.53
N PRO A 178 -6.55 2.76 -1.87
CA PRO A 178 -7.81 2.17 -2.28
C PRO A 178 -8.15 2.50 -3.74
N ILE A 179 -8.63 1.50 -4.47
CA ILE A 179 -9.08 1.62 -5.86
C ILE A 179 -10.40 0.89 -6.04
N ARG A 180 -11.29 1.47 -6.83
CA ARG A 180 -12.54 0.82 -7.25
C ARG A 180 -12.39 0.34 -8.70
N HIS A 181 -12.28 -0.97 -8.89
CA HIS A 181 -12.06 -1.58 -10.19
C HIS A 181 -12.62 -3.01 -10.21
N CYS A 182 -13.19 -3.46 -11.33
CA CYS A 182 -13.87 -4.76 -11.37
C CYS A 182 -12.93 -5.97 -11.25
N ASN A 183 -11.64 -5.81 -11.57
CA ASN A 183 -10.61 -6.85 -11.41
C ASN A 183 -9.72 -6.68 -10.16
N VAL A 184 -10.09 -5.81 -9.21
CA VAL A 184 -9.32 -5.57 -7.97
C VAL A 184 -10.23 -5.77 -6.77
N ASN A 185 -9.81 -6.60 -5.82
CA ASN A 185 -10.61 -6.83 -4.62
C ASN A 185 -10.54 -5.66 -3.62
N GLN A 186 -11.32 -5.73 -2.55
CA GLN A 186 -11.41 -4.66 -1.54
C GLN A 186 -10.08 -4.42 -0.77
N TYR A 187 -9.15 -5.37 -0.82
CA TYR A 187 -7.80 -5.27 -0.24
C TYR A 187 -6.73 -4.90 -1.27
N GLY A 188 -7.14 -4.49 -2.48
CA GLY A 188 -6.25 -4.04 -3.53
C GLY A 188 -5.53 -5.16 -4.29
N LYS A 189 -5.84 -6.43 -4.05
CA LYS A 189 -5.26 -7.55 -4.80
C LYS A 189 -5.82 -7.55 -6.23
N VAL A 190 -4.92 -7.54 -7.20
CA VAL A 190 -5.29 -7.66 -8.62
C VAL A 190 -5.55 -9.13 -8.94
N CYS A 191 -6.72 -9.42 -9.51
CA CYS A 191 -7.04 -10.75 -10.03
C CYS A 191 -7.05 -10.69 -11.56
N HIS A 192 -6.04 -11.32 -12.16
CA HIS A 192 -5.92 -11.41 -13.60
C HIS A 192 -5.17 -12.70 -13.95
N SER A 193 -5.47 -13.26 -15.12
CA SER A 193 -4.89 -14.52 -15.60
C SER A 193 -3.35 -14.51 -15.67
N ILE A 194 -2.74 -13.33 -15.88
CA ILE A 194 -1.28 -13.14 -15.92
C ILE A 194 -0.56 -13.56 -14.62
N PHE A 195 -1.28 -13.54 -13.49
CA PHE A 195 -0.75 -13.96 -12.18
C PHE A 195 -0.99 -15.44 -11.88
N THR A 196 -1.72 -16.15 -12.75
CA THR A 196 -2.17 -17.53 -12.53
C THR A 196 -1.93 -18.38 -13.76
N ARG A 197 -2.98 -18.73 -14.51
CA ARG A 197 -2.95 -19.66 -15.64
C ARG A 197 -2.07 -19.22 -16.82
N ASN A 198 -1.88 -17.92 -16.99
CA ASN A 198 -1.06 -17.34 -18.07
C ASN A 198 0.34 -16.94 -17.59
N TRP A 199 0.68 -17.19 -16.32
CA TRP A 199 2.02 -16.94 -15.82
C TRP A 199 3.01 -17.96 -16.39
N THR A 200 4.15 -17.46 -16.88
CA THR A 200 5.32 -18.28 -17.21
C THR A 200 6.56 -17.63 -16.61
N SER A 201 7.62 -18.40 -16.36
CA SER A 201 8.88 -17.87 -15.83
C SER A 201 9.55 -16.84 -16.76
N ASP A 202 9.17 -16.83 -18.04
CA ASP A 202 9.66 -15.88 -19.05
C ASP A 202 8.87 -14.57 -19.05
N THR A 203 7.72 -14.51 -18.36
CA THR A 203 6.89 -13.32 -18.25
C THR A 203 7.66 -12.25 -17.47
N SER A 204 7.91 -11.12 -18.12
CA SER A 204 8.64 -10.03 -17.50
C SER A 204 7.76 -9.22 -16.54
N ILE A 205 8.38 -8.63 -15.53
CA ILE A 205 7.67 -7.71 -14.64
C ILE A 205 7.15 -6.46 -15.38
N HIS A 206 7.82 -6.06 -16.46
CA HIS A 206 7.34 -4.98 -17.33
C HIS A 206 5.99 -5.34 -17.95
N GLN A 207 5.82 -6.57 -18.46
CA GLN A 207 4.54 -7.06 -18.99
C GLN A 207 3.47 -7.12 -17.89
N VAL A 208 3.83 -7.58 -16.68
CA VAL A 208 2.91 -7.60 -15.53
C VAL A 208 2.40 -6.20 -15.21
N LEU A 209 3.31 -5.22 -15.05
CA LEU A 209 2.95 -3.84 -14.72
C LEU A 209 2.16 -3.17 -15.85
N SER A 210 2.54 -3.44 -17.11
CA SER A 210 1.79 -2.96 -18.29
C SER A 210 0.39 -3.56 -18.34
N CYS A 211 0.22 -4.81 -17.93
CA CYS A 211 -1.09 -5.46 -17.83
C CYS A 211 -1.95 -4.81 -16.73
N VAL A 212 -1.39 -4.53 -15.55
CA VAL A 212 -2.12 -3.83 -14.48
C VAL A 212 -2.53 -2.42 -14.92
N TYR A 213 -1.67 -1.70 -15.63
CA TYR A 213 -2.02 -0.42 -16.23
C TYR A 213 -3.09 -0.55 -17.32
N GLY A 214 -2.99 -1.59 -18.15
CA GLY A 214 -3.95 -1.93 -19.20
C GLY A 214 -5.36 -2.21 -18.67
N LEU A 215 -5.48 -2.83 -17.50
CA LEU A 215 -6.78 -3.02 -16.84
C LEU A 215 -7.48 -1.68 -16.54
N LEU A 216 -6.73 -0.65 -16.15
CA LEU A 216 -7.29 0.69 -15.91
C LEU A 216 -7.71 1.39 -17.19
N LEU A 217 -7.06 1.08 -18.32
CA LEU A 217 -7.46 1.56 -19.65
C LEU A 217 -8.72 0.83 -20.14
N THR A 218 -8.74 -0.49 -20.00
CA THR A 218 -9.83 -1.35 -20.48
C THR A 218 -10.07 -2.46 -19.47
N PRO A 219 -11.11 -2.35 -18.63
CA PRO A 219 -11.40 -3.35 -17.61
C PRO A 219 -11.74 -4.70 -18.24
N GLU A 220 -11.28 -5.80 -17.64
CA GLU A 220 -11.62 -7.15 -18.07
C GLU A 220 -12.97 -7.53 -17.44
N THR A 221 -14.00 -7.62 -18.26
CA THR A 221 -15.40 -7.79 -17.78
C THR A 221 -15.95 -9.21 -17.98
N ASP A 222 -15.18 -10.09 -18.62
CA ASP A 222 -15.55 -11.50 -18.83
C ASP A 222 -15.36 -12.34 -17.56
N ASP A 223 -14.37 -12.00 -16.73
CA ASP A 223 -14.06 -12.67 -15.45
C ASP A 223 -13.85 -11.61 -14.32
N PRO A 224 -14.89 -10.80 -13.98
CA PRO A 224 -14.75 -9.73 -13.02
C PRO A 224 -14.88 -10.25 -11.58
N LEU A 225 -14.09 -9.69 -10.66
CA LEU A 225 -14.32 -9.86 -9.22
C LEU A 225 -15.57 -9.11 -8.75
N ASP A 226 -15.77 -7.87 -9.21
CA ASP A 226 -16.97 -7.08 -8.92
C ASP A 226 -17.90 -7.10 -10.14
N THR A 227 -18.81 -8.08 -10.16
CA THR A 227 -19.80 -8.26 -11.23
C THR A 227 -20.74 -7.06 -11.36
N ASP A 228 -21.06 -6.37 -10.26
CA ASP A 228 -21.94 -5.20 -10.31
C ASP A 228 -21.25 -4.03 -11.01
N LEU A 229 -19.97 -3.83 -10.71
CA LEU A 229 -19.17 -2.77 -11.34
C LEU A 229 -18.93 -3.08 -12.83
N ALA A 230 -18.73 -4.35 -13.19
CA ALA A 230 -18.65 -4.78 -14.59
C ALA A 230 -19.99 -4.58 -15.33
N LEU A 231 -21.12 -4.91 -14.71
CA LEU A 231 -22.44 -4.65 -15.29
C LEU A 231 -22.70 -3.15 -15.46
N LEU A 232 -22.30 -2.34 -14.48
CA LEU A 232 -22.43 -0.88 -14.54
C LEU A 232 -21.62 -0.29 -15.70
N TYR A 233 -20.43 -0.85 -15.98
CA TYR A 233 -19.60 -0.44 -17.12
C TYR A 233 -20.33 -0.58 -18.47
N PHE A 234 -21.16 -1.60 -18.66
CA PHE A 234 -21.93 -1.79 -19.89
C PHE A 234 -23.26 -1.05 -19.90
N THR A 235 -23.98 -1.07 -18.78
CA THR A 235 -25.36 -0.56 -18.72
C THR A 235 -25.43 0.95 -18.56
N GLN A 236 -24.53 1.56 -17.77
CA GLN A 236 -24.57 2.98 -17.42
C GLN A 236 -23.16 3.57 -17.33
N ARG A 237 -22.55 3.81 -18.50
CA ARG A 237 -21.16 4.31 -18.60
C ARG A 237 -20.92 5.63 -17.86
N GLU A 238 -21.86 6.56 -17.90
CA GLU A 238 -21.74 7.86 -17.21
C GLU A 238 -21.75 7.71 -15.69
N LEU A 239 -22.61 6.84 -15.16
CA LEU A 239 -22.67 6.55 -13.73
C LEU A 239 -21.39 5.82 -13.27
N TYR A 240 -20.89 4.87 -14.07
CA TYR A 240 -19.60 4.21 -13.85
C TYR A 240 -18.46 5.25 -13.76
N ASN A 241 -18.34 6.11 -14.77
CA ASN A 241 -17.27 7.09 -14.87
C ASN A 241 -17.32 8.08 -13.70
N SER A 242 -18.48 8.65 -13.41
CA SER A 242 -18.66 9.61 -12.30
C SER A 242 -18.39 8.99 -10.93
N THR A 243 -18.87 7.76 -10.69
CA THR A 243 -18.62 7.02 -9.44
C THR A 243 -17.14 6.78 -9.20
N ILE A 244 -16.42 6.33 -10.23
CA ILE A 244 -14.96 6.08 -10.11
C ILE A 244 -14.21 7.39 -9.95
N SER A 245 -14.56 8.43 -10.70
CA SER A 245 -13.90 9.73 -10.62
C SER A 245 -14.03 10.36 -9.22
N GLN A 246 -15.21 10.23 -8.59
CA GLN A 246 -15.42 10.65 -7.20
C GLN A 246 -14.57 9.83 -6.23
N TYR A 247 -14.48 8.51 -6.43
CA TYR A 247 -13.67 7.63 -5.61
C TYR A 247 -12.17 7.96 -5.71
N VAL A 248 -11.68 8.19 -6.94
CA VAL A 248 -10.29 8.62 -7.24
C VAL A 248 -9.99 9.93 -6.52
N LYS A 249 -10.86 10.93 -6.62
CA LYS A 249 -10.68 12.22 -5.94
C LYS A 249 -10.61 12.08 -4.42
N LYS A 250 -11.35 11.13 -3.84
CA LYS A 250 -11.38 10.87 -2.39
C LYS A 250 -10.13 10.14 -1.90
N HIS A 251 -9.65 9.14 -2.64
CA HIS A 251 -8.63 8.20 -2.12
C HIS A 251 -7.25 8.31 -2.78
N ALA A 252 -7.17 8.76 -4.03
CA ALA A 252 -5.96 8.74 -4.85
C ALA A 252 -5.50 10.14 -5.30
N SER A 253 -5.81 11.17 -4.49
CA SER A 253 -5.52 12.59 -4.80
C SER A 253 -4.11 13.05 -4.45
N LYS A 254 -3.33 12.22 -3.75
CA LYS A 254 -1.95 12.55 -3.37
C LYS A 254 -1.06 12.59 -4.61
N SER A 255 -0.25 13.64 -4.76
CA SER A 255 0.60 13.79 -5.95
C SER A 255 1.73 12.75 -5.99
N LYS A 256 2.26 12.54 -7.19
CA LYS A 256 3.44 11.70 -7.41
C LYS A 256 4.65 12.23 -6.64
N GLU A 257 4.84 13.54 -6.63
CA GLU A 257 5.94 14.22 -5.96
C GLU A 257 5.85 14.04 -4.44
N ASP A 258 4.65 14.05 -3.87
CA ASP A 258 4.45 13.82 -2.44
C ASP A 258 4.76 12.38 -2.04
N TRP A 259 4.42 11.40 -2.88
CA TRP A 259 4.84 10.01 -2.69
C TRP A 259 6.37 9.86 -2.76
N LYS A 260 7.01 10.51 -3.74
CA LYS A 260 8.49 10.50 -3.86
C LYS A 260 9.17 11.02 -2.60
N LYS A 261 8.69 12.15 -2.06
CA LYS A 261 9.21 12.74 -0.82
C LYS A 261 9.08 11.78 0.36
N GLU A 262 7.96 11.06 0.47
CA GLU A 262 7.75 10.08 1.54
C GLU A 262 8.66 8.86 1.43
N PHE A 263 8.93 8.38 0.21
CA PHE A 263 9.75 7.19 -0.01
C PHE A 263 11.22 7.44 0.15
N LEU A 264 11.70 8.48 -0.52
CA LEU A 264 13.12 8.80 -0.53
C LEU A 264 13.55 9.46 0.76
N LYS A 265 12.59 9.79 1.67
CA LYS A 265 12.76 10.57 2.89
C LYS A 265 14.06 11.33 2.76
N GLU A 266 14.05 12.40 1.96
CA GLU A 266 15.16 13.33 2.05
C GLU A 266 15.22 13.64 3.54
N ASP A 267 16.22 13.04 4.17
CA ASP A 267 16.53 13.28 5.54
C ASP A 267 16.86 14.77 5.51
N SER A 268 15.86 15.60 5.77
CA SER A 268 16.04 16.63 6.77
C SER A 268 16.34 15.93 8.11
N LYS A 269 17.39 15.10 8.15
CA LYS A 269 18.35 15.17 9.21
C LYS A 269 18.67 16.65 9.24
N GLU A 270 18.11 17.35 10.22
CA GLU A 270 18.83 18.45 10.81
C GLU A 270 20.22 17.88 11.12
N THR A 271 21.17 18.05 10.21
CA THR A 271 22.57 17.85 10.49
C THR A 271 22.96 19.02 11.38
N ALA A 272 22.64 18.84 12.66
CA ALA A 272 23.17 19.57 13.78
C ALA A 272 24.69 19.37 13.80
N ALA A 273 25.42 20.08 12.96
CA ALA A 273 26.87 20.09 12.98
C ALA A 273 27.31 20.92 14.20
N LYS A 274 27.99 20.29 15.16
CA LYS A 274 28.66 21.01 16.25
C LYS A 274 29.94 21.62 15.71
N CYS A 275 30.08 22.95 15.78
CA CYS A 275 31.36 23.60 15.51
C CYS A 275 32.40 23.15 16.55
N ALA A 276 33.52 22.57 16.10
CA ALA A 276 34.57 22.03 16.98
C ALA A 276 35.20 23.09 17.91
N SER A 277 35.13 24.38 17.53
CA SER A 277 35.75 25.48 18.26
C SER A 277 34.83 26.14 19.30
N CYS A 278 33.53 26.31 19.02
CA CYS A 278 32.60 27.01 19.92
C CYS A 278 31.50 26.13 20.53
N LYS A 279 31.42 24.84 20.15
CA LYS A 279 30.41 23.85 20.60
C LYS A 279 28.94 24.24 20.33
N ILE A 280 28.67 25.25 19.51
CA ILE A 280 27.32 25.63 19.09
C ILE A 280 26.80 24.62 18.06
N ILE A 281 25.51 24.27 18.16
CA ILE A 281 24.78 23.41 17.21
C ILE A 281 24.14 24.31 16.15
N HIS A 282 24.44 24.07 14.87
CA HIS A 282 23.85 24.80 13.74
C HIS A 282 22.85 23.93 12.98
N THR A 283 21.71 24.48 12.55
CA THR A 283 20.70 23.76 11.72
C THR A 283 20.58 24.40 10.34
N ASN A 284 20.18 23.64 9.32
CA ASN A 284 20.09 24.14 7.93
C ASN A 284 19.05 25.28 7.73
N LYS A 285 18.17 25.56 8.69
CA LYS A 285 17.29 26.75 8.67
C LYS A 285 18.01 28.05 8.99
N ASP A 286 19.23 27.97 9.51
CA ASP A 286 20.04 29.15 9.79
C ASP A 286 20.75 29.67 8.53
N ILE A 287 20.63 29.06 7.35
CA ILE A 287 21.44 29.40 6.15
C ILE A 287 20.92 30.63 5.36
N GLU A 288 19.85 31.31 5.79
CA GLU A 288 19.58 32.69 5.35
C GLU A 288 20.06 33.70 6.38
N TRP A 289 21.38 33.93 6.39
CA TRP A 289 22.02 34.91 7.27
C TRP A 289 21.79 36.35 6.81
N LYS A 290 21.04 37.12 7.61
CA LYS A 290 21.34 38.54 7.84
C LYS A 290 21.77 38.76 9.32
N LYS A 291 22.95 38.22 9.68
CA LYS A 291 23.85 38.49 10.86
C LYS A 291 23.28 38.11 12.26
N SER A 292 23.86 37.20 13.06
CA SER A 292 25.07 37.34 13.92
C SER A 292 25.54 36.02 14.63
N THR A 293 26.81 35.57 14.76
CA THR A 293 27.84 35.06 13.79
C THR A 293 28.35 33.65 14.21
N CYS A 294 28.47 32.71 13.25
CA CYS A 294 29.52 31.67 13.17
C CYS A 294 29.56 30.95 11.80
N GLN A 295 30.70 31.02 11.10
CA GLN A 295 31.12 30.03 10.09
C GLN A 295 32.65 29.82 10.15
N ASP A 296 33.39 30.89 10.37
CA ASP A 296 34.81 30.91 10.68
C ASP A 296 34.99 31.76 11.94
N CYS A 297 34.76 31.15 13.11
CA CYS A 297 35.09 31.57 14.49
C CYS A 297 35.07 33.04 14.98
N ASN A 298 34.73 34.10 14.24
CA ASN A 298 34.81 35.46 14.79
C ASN A 298 33.57 35.94 15.58
N LYS A 299 33.00 35.01 16.39
CA LYS A 299 32.28 35.21 17.68
C LYS A 299 31.03 36.15 17.64
N LYS A 300 30.17 36.31 18.67
CA LYS A 300 29.93 35.63 19.96
C LYS A 300 28.44 35.24 20.05
N LYS A 301 28.13 34.12 20.71
CA LYS A 301 26.80 33.91 21.30
C LYS A 301 26.77 34.69 22.61
N GLU A 302 26.01 35.78 22.66
CA GLU A 302 25.72 36.49 23.91
C GLU A 302 24.66 35.70 24.69
N VAL A 303 25.02 35.36 25.93
CA VAL A 303 24.15 34.72 26.90
C VAL A 303 23.44 35.86 27.65
N SER A 304 22.14 36.00 27.47
CA SER A 304 21.31 36.81 28.38
C SER A 304 20.38 35.88 29.16
N HIS A 305 20.64 35.80 30.46
CA HIS A 305 19.71 35.33 31.47
C HIS A 305 18.38 36.08 31.36
N VAL A 306 17.27 35.36 31.20
CA VAL A 306 16.07 35.39 32.07
C VAL A 306 15.40 34.03 31.99
#